data_AF-A0A166NCH0-F1
#
_entry.id   AF-A0A166NCH0-F1
#
_cell.length_a   1.000
_cell.length_b   1.000
_cell.length_c   1.000
_cell.angle_alpha   90.00
_cell.angle_beta   90.00
_cell.angle_gamma   90.00
#
_symmetry.space_group_name_H-M   'P 1'
#
loop_
_entity.id
_entity.type
_entity.pdbx_description
1 polymer ?
#
loop_
_entity_poly.entity_id
_entity_poly.type
_entity_poly.pdbx_seq_one_letter_code
_entity_poly.pdbx_strand_id
1 'polypeptide(L)'
;MSFSTSTAPTSTAFDMLDSPPPSVIADTASTLASVNLSRHYTSDILTVFKVGDKLFRFDRRLLDQETDTIPPGVGSNEDPIELSEHIRAADFEILLDFLKLGTRHDKRPLTTHDWASIIAACSILGMQRVQNLARDALSDPQTALLDQQQRLRDQQSAPLSCAGVGFERDTYGMYFLIREKNTTHYLSTYGASNTEGAQVQLCDREGKWNAKLRSMVFFIDKSGALHHAASGLAVDIVDDVPILRRNRPVSSSPNPWSRPLPEFSFVNEQIRVKFLSDPSLPSCSDDLYPRGSWATKDFVLGVRPNKDFHMHPIADFSPWIPAAITGTFDYTTGANHDRQWRVLVEKRTSDVGGRKTSWEVVAATQV
;
A
#
# COMPACT_ATOMS: atom_id res chain seq x y z
N MET A 1 24.02 8.64 -70.86
CA MET A 1 23.62 9.52 -71.98
C MET A 1 22.17 9.93 -71.78
N SER A 2 21.81 11.04 -72.42
CA SER A 2 20.57 11.82 -72.44
C SER A 2 19.20 11.09 -72.39
N PHE A 3 18.22 11.85 -71.86
CA PHE A 3 16.77 11.83 -72.20
C PHE A 3 16.53 11.95 -73.74
N SER A 4 15.34 11.78 -74.36
CA SER A 4 13.93 11.55 -73.91
C SER A 4 13.20 10.73 -75.03
N THR A 5 11.89 10.68 -75.35
CA THR A 5 10.65 11.46 -75.05
C THR A 5 9.39 10.63 -75.46
N SER A 6 8.17 11.16 -75.25
CA SER A 6 6.91 10.86 -76.01
C SER A 6 6.16 9.55 -75.69
N THR A 7 4.81 9.45 -75.72
CA THR A 7 3.71 10.43 -75.99
C THR A 7 2.41 9.96 -75.29
N ALA A 8 1.44 10.88 -75.07
CA ALA A 8 0.05 10.56 -74.69
C ALA A 8 -0.90 10.63 -75.90
N PRO A 9 -2.08 9.96 -75.84
CA PRO A 9 -3.36 10.67 -75.65
C PRO A 9 -4.37 9.89 -74.76
N THR A 10 -5.63 10.27 -74.50
CA THR A 10 -6.36 11.55 -74.21
C THR A 10 -7.86 11.20 -74.12
N SER A 11 -8.58 11.61 -73.06
CA SER A 11 -10.04 11.43 -72.86
C SER A 11 -10.55 9.98 -72.71
N THR A 12 -11.72 9.69 -72.11
CA THR A 12 -12.91 10.54 -71.88
C THR A 12 -13.38 10.52 -70.41
N ALA A 13 -14.03 11.60 -69.96
CA ALA A 13 -14.55 11.77 -68.61
C ALA A 13 -15.95 11.18 -68.40
N PHE A 14 -16.33 11.00 -67.13
CA PHE A 14 -17.72 11.08 -66.66
C PHE A 14 -17.74 11.82 -65.31
N ASP A 15 -18.54 12.88 -65.22
CA ASP A 15 -18.81 13.58 -63.97
C ASP A 15 -19.77 12.76 -63.08
N MET A 16 -19.59 12.86 -61.77
CA MET A 16 -20.71 12.75 -60.84
C MET A 16 -20.49 13.68 -59.64
N LEU A 17 -21.50 14.50 -59.34
CA LEU A 17 -21.41 15.58 -58.36
C LEU A 17 -21.42 15.11 -56.91
N ASP A 18 -20.97 16.03 -56.06
CA ASP A 18 -21.11 16.13 -54.62
C ASP A 18 -22.17 15.26 -53.93
N SER A 19 -21.76 14.67 -52.81
CA SER A 19 -22.61 14.53 -51.62
C SER A 19 -21.72 14.71 -50.39
N PRO A 20 -22.00 15.69 -49.50
CA PRO A 20 -21.13 15.98 -48.37
C PRO A 20 -21.19 14.88 -47.30
N PRO A 21 -20.10 14.65 -46.55
CA PRO A 21 -20.14 13.74 -45.40
C PRO A 21 -21.08 14.29 -44.32
N PRO A 22 -21.92 13.44 -43.69
CA PRO A 22 -22.88 13.89 -42.69
C PRO A 22 -22.17 14.41 -41.44
N SER A 23 -22.48 15.65 -41.06
CA SER A 23 -21.87 16.32 -39.91
C SER A 23 -22.63 16.04 -38.62
N VAL A 24 -21.89 15.58 -37.60
CA VAL A 24 -22.19 15.70 -36.16
C VAL A 24 -23.60 15.29 -35.71
N ILE A 25 -23.75 14.01 -35.36
CA ILE A 25 -24.56 13.62 -34.19
C ILE A 25 -23.58 13.46 -33.03
N ALA A 26 -23.85 14.13 -31.91
CA ALA A 26 -22.90 14.27 -30.80
C ALA A 26 -22.94 13.09 -29.80
N ASP A 27 -22.81 11.86 -30.29
CA ASP A 27 -22.64 10.67 -29.46
C ASP A 27 -21.18 10.50 -29.01
N THR A 28 -20.83 11.17 -27.91
CA THR A 28 -19.66 10.81 -27.10
C THR A 28 -20.09 10.65 -25.65
N ALA A 29 -21.05 9.76 -25.42
CA ALA A 29 -21.13 9.05 -24.14
C ALA A 29 -19.77 8.35 -23.96
N SER A 30 -18.93 8.90 -23.07
CA SER A 30 -17.59 8.35 -22.83
C SER A 30 -17.74 6.99 -22.17
N THR A 31 -17.68 5.93 -22.98
CA THR A 31 -17.68 4.54 -22.53
C THR A 31 -16.45 4.35 -21.67
N LEU A 32 -16.63 4.52 -20.36
CA LEU A 32 -15.59 4.46 -19.35
C LEU A 32 -14.99 3.06 -19.39
N ALA A 33 -13.88 2.92 -20.13
CA ALA A 33 -13.22 1.65 -20.33
C ALA A 33 -12.90 1.07 -18.95
N SER A 34 -13.25 -0.21 -18.75
CA SER A 34 -13.14 -0.90 -17.47
C SER A 34 -11.67 -1.07 -17.06
N VAL A 35 -11.06 0.01 -16.58
CA VAL A 35 -9.76 0.01 -15.92
C VAL A 35 -9.90 -0.94 -14.74
N ASN A 36 -9.20 -2.07 -14.80
CA ASN A 36 -9.05 -2.98 -13.67
C ASN A 36 -8.16 -2.29 -12.61
N LEU A 37 -8.73 -1.31 -11.91
CA LEU A 37 -8.12 -0.66 -10.77
C LEU A 37 -7.76 -1.73 -9.76
N SER A 38 -6.47 -1.81 -9.41
CA SER A 38 -6.01 -2.69 -8.33
C SER A 38 -6.79 -2.32 -7.07
N ARG A 39 -7.32 -3.34 -6.38
CA ARG A 39 -8.23 -3.22 -5.23
C ARG A 39 -7.61 -2.49 -4.03
N HIS A 40 -6.34 -2.11 -4.13
CA HIS A 40 -5.50 -1.58 -3.07
C HIS A 40 -4.99 -0.15 -3.36
N TYR A 41 -5.08 0.35 -4.59
CA TYR A 41 -4.42 1.60 -5.02
C TYR A 41 -5.31 2.51 -5.88
N THR A 42 -6.40 3.03 -5.32
CA THR A 42 -7.20 4.10 -5.95
C THR A 42 -6.67 5.47 -5.56
N SER A 43 -6.28 6.29 -6.53
CA SER A 43 -5.92 7.70 -6.30
C SER A 43 -7.16 8.53 -5.93
N ASP A 44 -7.08 9.27 -4.82
CA ASP A 44 -7.84 10.49 -4.47
C ASP A 44 -9.31 10.62 -4.94
N ILE A 45 -10.13 9.57 -4.77
CA ILE A 45 -11.60 9.71 -4.80
C ILE A 45 -12.05 10.30 -3.46
N LEU A 46 -11.77 11.59 -3.26
CA LEU A 46 -12.27 12.36 -2.13
C LEU A 46 -13.73 12.74 -2.38
N THR A 47 -14.64 12.11 -1.63
CA THR A 47 -16.07 12.44 -1.64
C THR A 47 -16.30 13.80 -1.01
N VAL A 48 -17.16 14.59 -1.64
CA VAL A 48 -17.66 15.87 -1.14
C VAL A 48 -18.91 15.64 -0.28
N PHE A 49 -18.86 16.12 0.95
CA PHE A 49 -19.97 16.15 1.90
C PHE A 49 -20.40 17.59 2.14
N LYS A 50 -21.69 17.83 2.34
CA LYS A 50 -22.25 19.12 2.70
C LYS A 50 -22.86 19.07 4.10
N VAL A 51 -22.50 20.02 4.95
CA VAL A 51 -23.04 20.16 6.31
C VAL A 51 -23.42 21.63 6.51
N GLY A 52 -24.72 21.93 6.42
CA GLY A 52 -25.22 23.30 6.34
C GLY A 52 -24.72 24.01 5.08
N ASP A 53 -24.00 25.11 5.27
CA ASP A 53 -23.39 25.94 4.21
C ASP A 53 -21.97 25.49 3.82
N LYS A 54 -21.32 24.62 4.60
CA LYS A 54 -19.95 24.16 4.35
C LYS A 54 -19.87 22.89 3.51
N LEU A 55 -18.86 22.84 2.63
CA LEU A 55 -18.43 21.64 1.92
C LEU A 55 -17.13 21.07 2.53
N PHE A 56 -17.07 19.74 2.66
CA PHE A 56 -15.93 18.99 3.17
C PHE A 56 -15.49 17.95 2.14
N ARG A 57 -14.17 17.77 1.95
CA ARG A 57 -13.62 16.72 1.07
C ARG A 57 -12.87 15.68 1.90
N PHE A 58 -13.31 14.43 1.84
CA PHE A 58 -12.79 13.36 2.72
C PHE A 58 -12.75 12.00 2.01
N ASP A 59 -11.90 11.08 2.48
CA ASP A 59 -11.99 9.68 2.04
C ASP A 59 -13.19 9.03 2.72
N ARG A 60 -14.26 8.83 1.93
CA ARG A 60 -15.52 8.24 2.39
C ARG A 60 -15.33 6.87 3.06
N ARG A 61 -14.27 6.11 2.72
CA ARG A 61 -14.03 4.76 3.28
C ARG A 61 -13.95 4.75 4.80
N LEU A 62 -13.28 5.74 5.40
CA LEU A 62 -13.15 5.88 6.85
C LEU A 62 -14.50 6.12 7.55
N LEU A 63 -15.51 6.61 6.82
CA LEU A 63 -16.86 6.83 7.33
C LEU A 63 -17.75 5.61 7.07
N ASP A 64 -17.76 5.07 5.84
CA ASP A 64 -18.51 3.86 5.47
C ASP A 64 -18.10 2.62 6.31
N GLN A 65 -16.87 2.58 6.85
CA GLN A 65 -16.39 1.50 7.72
C GLN A 65 -16.91 1.59 9.17
N GLU A 66 -17.43 2.76 9.57
CA GLU A 66 -17.99 3.02 10.90
C GLU A 66 -19.51 3.20 10.88
N THR A 67 -20.12 3.40 9.70
CA THR A 67 -21.58 3.56 9.57
C THR A 67 -22.14 3.28 8.17
N ASP A 68 -23.32 2.64 8.14
CA ASP A 68 -24.18 2.51 6.95
C ASP A 68 -25.15 3.69 6.75
N THR A 69 -25.17 4.70 7.65
CA THR A 69 -26.18 5.78 7.63
C THR A 69 -25.90 6.88 6.60
N ILE A 70 -24.75 6.87 5.93
CA ILE A 70 -24.36 7.89 4.95
C ILE A 70 -24.93 7.52 3.57
N PRO A 71 -25.78 8.37 2.95
CA PRO A 71 -26.46 8.04 1.70
C PRO A 71 -25.52 7.50 0.61
N PRO A 72 -25.90 6.45 -0.14
CA PRO A 72 -25.11 5.97 -1.27
C PRO A 72 -25.08 7.05 -2.37
N GLY A 73 -23.88 7.49 -2.73
CA GLY A 73 -23.69 8.58 -3.68
C GLY A 73 -22.19 8.84 -3.92
N VAL A 74 -21.88 9.41 -5.08
CA VAL A 74 -20.49 9.72 -5.48
C VAL A 74 -19.94 10.89 -4.66
N GLY A 75 -20.78 11.91 -4.40
CA GLY A 75 -20.41 13.13 -3.70
C GLY A 75 -19.38 13.93 -4.48
N SER A 76 -19.82 14.63 -5.52
CA SER A 76 -18.99 15.54 -6.31
C SER A 76 -19.18 17.00 -5.85
N ASN A 77 -18.52 17.98 -6.49
CA ASN A 77 -18.75 19.39 -6.12
C ASN A 77 -20.11 19.89 -6.63
N GLU A 78 -20.64 19.21 -7.64
CA GLU A 78 -21.87 19.48 -8.36
C GLU A 78 -23.06 18.77 -7.69
N ASP A 79 -22.82 17.60 -7.10
CA ASP A 79 -23.79 16.79 -6.33
C ASP A 79 -23.12 16.26 -5.03
N PRO A 80 -23.01 17.08 -3.97
CA PRO A 80 -22.37 16.71 -2.71
C PRO A 80 -23.32 15.92 -1.80
N ILE A 81 -22.79 14.99 -1.01
CA ILE A 81 -23.61 14.22 -0.04
C ILE A 81 -24.04 15.14 1.10
N GLU A 82 -25.31 15.53 1.13
CA GLU A 82 -25.88 16.27 2.25
C GLU A 82 -26.01 15.37 3.48
N LEU A 83 -25.43 15.81 4.60
CA LEU A 83 -25.57 15.15 5.89
C LEU A 83 -26.64 15.85 6.74
N SER A 84 -27.22 15.12 7.69
CA SER A 84 -28.33 15.58 8.55
C SER A 84 -28.04 16.95 9.18
N GLU A 85 -29.02 17.86 9.08
CA GLU A 85 -28.97 19.23 9.64
C GLU A 85 -28.64 19.30 11.14
N HIS A 86 -28.84 18.18 11.85
CA HIS A 86 -28.53 18.01 13.27
C HIS A 86 -27.02 17.97 13.55
N ILE A 87 -26.18 17.68 12.54
CA ILE A 87 -24.72 17.70 12.65
C ILE A 87 -24.24 19.13 12.45
N ARG A 88 -23.60 19.73 13.45
CA ARG A 88 -22.95 21.04 13.28
C ARG A 88 -21.68 20.85 12.45
N ALA A 89 -21.46 21.71 11.46
CA ALA A 89 -20.29 21.62 10.58
C ALA A 89 -18.95 21.61 11.34
N ALA A 90 -18.85 22.30 12.48
CA ALA A 90 -17.67 22.28 13.35
C ALA A 90 -17.47 20.94 14.08
N ASP A 91 -18.53 20.22 14.46
CA ASP A 91 -18.42 18.89 15.08
C ASP A 91 -17.95 17.86 14.04
N PHE A 92 -18.46 17.98 12.81
CA PHE A 92 -18.00 17.16 11.69
C PHE A 92 -16.53 17.43 11.35
N GLU A 93 -16.11 18.70 11.32
CA GLU A 93 -14.71 19.11 11.13
C GLU A 93 -13.77 18.45 12.16
N ILE A 94 -14.16 18.45 13.45
CA ILE A 94 -13.41 17.79 14.53
C ILE A 94 -13.39 16.26 14.37
N LEU A 95 -14.51 15.66 13.94
CA LEU A 95 -14.58 14.22 13.66
C LEU A 95 -13.67 13.81 12.48
N LEU A 96 -13.65 14.59 11.39
CA LEU A 96 -12.81 14.32 10.23
C LEU A 96 -11.31 14.46 10.56
N ASP A 97 -10.95 15.48 11.33
CA ASP A 97 -9.62 15.62 11.95
C ASP A 97 -9.25 14.36 12.73
N PHE A 98 -10.13 13.93 13.65
CA PHE A 98 -9.89 12.80 14.53
C PHE A 98 -9.71 11.48 13.76
N LEU A 99 -10.61 11.14 12.84
CA LEU A 99 -10.53 9.91 12.04
C LEU A 99 -9.25 9.83 11.20
N LYS A 100 -8.74 10.98 10.74
CA LYS A 100 -7.58 11.07 9.85
C LYS A 100 -6.24 11.15 10.58
N LEU A 101 -6.20 11.74 11.77
CA LEU A 101 -4.95 12.13 12.47
C LEU A 101 -4.87 11.64 13.93
N GLY A 102 -5.96 11.13 14.51
CA GLY A 102 -6.08 10.88 15.95
C GLY A 102 -6.12 12.13 16.83
N THR A 103 -6.14 13.33 16.23
CA THR A 103 -5.98 14.61 16.91
C THR A 103 -6.46 15.77 16.02
N ARG A 104 -6.40 17.03 16.48
CA ARG A 104 -6.79 18.21 15.68
C ARG A 104 -5.80 18.48 14.54
N HIS A 105 -6.24 19.20 13.50
CA HIS A 105 -5.40 19.57 12.35
C HIS A 105 -4.07 20.22 12.74
N ASP A 106 -4.08 21.07 13.77
CA ASP A 106 -2.90 21.77 14.28
C ASP A 106 -2.06 20.95 15.28
N LYS A 107 -2.39 19.66 15.43
CA LYS A 107 -1.75 18.66 16.29
C LYS A 107 -1.87 18.94 17.79
N ARG A 108 -2.80 19.79 18.23
CA ARG A 108 -3.13 19.93 19.66
C ARG A 108 -3.94 18.75 20.17
N PRO A 109 -3.66 18.24 21.40
CA PRO A 109 -4.50 17.24 22.05
C PRO A 109 -5.98 17.64 22.08
N LEU A 110 -6.86 16.67 21.89
CA LEU A 110 -8.31 16.86 21.91
C LEU A 110 -8.77 17.31 23.31
N THR A 111 -9.50 18.42 23.36
CA THR A 111 -10.09 18.94 24.60
C THR A 111 -11.38 18.19 24.94
N THR A 112 -11.89 18.40 26.17
CA THR A 112 -13.23 17.94 26.59
C THR A 112 -14.33 18.39 25.63
N HIS A 113 -14.20 19.56 24.99
CA HIS A 113 -15.12 20.02 23.96
C HIS A 113 -14.98 19.21 22.67
N ASP A 114 -13.75 18.99 22.17
CA ASP A 114 -13.53 18.24 20.93
C ASP A 114 -14.03 16.78 21.07
N TRP A 115 -13.83 16.14 22.22
CA TRP A 115 -14.39 14.81 22.48
C TRP A 115 -15.93 14.80 22.55
N ALA A 116 -16.55 15.84 23.13
CA ALA A 116 -18.01 15.98 23.13
C ALA A 116 -18.55 16.19 21.70
N SER A 117 -17.86 16.97 20.86
CA SER A 117 -18.14 17.12 19.43
C SER A 117 -18.05 15.79 18.67
N ILE A 118 -17.00 14.99 18.93
CA ILE A 118 -16.85 13.64 18.34
C ILE A 118 -18.01 12.73 18.76
N ILE A 119 -18.35 12.67 20.06
CA ILE A 119 -19.51 11.89 20.53
C ILE A 119 -20.80 12.36 19.86
N ALA A 120 -21.04 13.68 19.74
CA ALA A 120 -22.25 14.22 19.13
C ALA A 120 -22.37 13.81 17.64
N ALA A 121 -21.31 14.04 16.85
CA ALA A 121 -21.28 13.65 15.44
C ALA A 121 -21.43 12.12 15.26
N CYS A 122 -20.69 11.31 16.03
CA CYS A 122 -20.80 9.85 16.00
C CYS A 122 -22.15 9.33 16.50
N SER A 123 -22.88 10.08 17.34
CA SER A 123 -24.25 9.73 17.76
C SER A 123 -25.23 9.82 16.59
N ILE A 124 -25.14 10.91 15.81
CA ILE A 124 -26.03 11.18 14.68
C ILE A 124 -25.68 10.29 13.48
N LEU A 125 -24.38 10.04 13.27
CA LEU A 125 -23.88 9.12 12.24
C LEU A 125 -23.88 7.65 12.68
N GLY A 126 -24.36 7.29 13.87
CA GLY A 126 -24.43 5.89 14.32
C GLY A 126 -23.09 5.17 14.54
N MET A 127 -21.96 5.89 14.56
CA MET A 127 -20.58 5.35 14.59
C MET A 127 -20.18 4.82 15.98
N GLN A 128 -20.79 3.71 16.41
CA GLN A 128 -20.71 3.21 17.79
C GLN A 128 -19.28 2.96 18.31
N ARG A 129 -18.35 2.47 17.48
CA ARG A 129 -16.95 2.22 17.92
C ARG A 129 -16.26 3.52 18.29
N VAL A 130 -16.30 4.51 17.40
CA VAL A 130 -15.70 5.84 17.59
C VAL A 130 -16.38 6.58 18.75
N GLN A 131 -17.71 6.47 18.85
CA GLN A 131 -18.49 7.03 19.95
C GLN A 131 -18.06 6.47 21.32
N ASN A 132 -17.82 5.16 21.43
CA ASN A 132 -17.38 4.54 22.69
C ASN A 132 -15.94 4.91 23.03
N LEU A 133 -15.02 4.85 22.06
CA LEU A 133 -13.62 5.26 22.28
C LEU A 133 -13.51 6.73 22.76
N ALA A 134 -14.39 7.61 22.27
CA ALA A 134 -14.49 8.99 22.74
C ALA A 134 -15.15 9.13 24.12
N ARG A 135 -16.07 8.23 24.51
CA ARG A 135 -16.60 8.16 25.90
C ARG A 135 -15.53 7.70 26.87
N ASP A 136 -14.75 6.69 26.51
CA ASP A 136 -13.69 6.14 27.35
C ASP A 136 -12.62 7.21 27.64
N ALA A 137 -12.23 7.99 26.60
CA ALA A 137 -11.34 9.14 26.74
C ALA A 137 -11.89 10.31 27.59
N LEU A 138 -13.21 10.42 27.74
CA LEU A 138 -13.88 11.47 28.54
C LEU A 138 -14.20 11.05 29.97
N SER A 139 -14.40 9.76 30.21
CA SER A 139 -14.99 9.26 31.47
C SER A 139 -14.01 9.32 32.65
N ASP A 140 -12.72 9.32 32.37
CA ASP A 140 -11.67 9.62 33.34
C ASP A 140 -10.52 10.35 32.63
N PRO A 141 -10.45 11.70 32.68
CA PRO A 141 -9.37 12.45 32.03
C PRO A 141 -7.97 12.17 32.62
N GLN A 142 -7.89 11.68 33.86
CA GLN A 142 -6.62 11.42 34.54
C GLN A 142 -6.12 10.01 34.20
N THR A 143 -7.00 9.02 34.15
CA THR A 143 -6.71 7.70 33.58
C THR A 143 -6.62 7.75 32.05
N ALA A 144 -7.26 8.69 31.34
CA ALA A 144 -7.03 8.88 29.91
C ALA A 144 -5.67 9.50 29.62
N LEU A 145 -5.18 10.44 30.45
CA LEU A 145 -3.82 10.98 30.34
C LEU A 145 -2.77 9.96 30.82
N LEU A 146 -3.04 9.21 31.90
CA LEU A 146 -2.18 8.13 32.36
C LEU A 146 -2.17 6.96 31.39
N ASP A 147 -3.29 6.56 30.81
CA ASP A 147 -3.38 5.57 29.73
C ASP A 147 -2.88 6.13 28.41
N GLN A 148 -2.79 7.45 28.20
CA GLN A 148 -2.08 8.00 27.04
C GLN A 148 -0.57 7.95 27.28
N GLN A 149 -0.09 8.27 28.48
CA GLN A 149 1.32 8.07 28.85
C GLN A 149 1.70 6.59 28.98
N GLN A 150 0.76 5.73 29.36
CA GLN A 150 0.89 4.29 29.49
C GLN A 150 0.51 3.57 28.18
N ARG A 151 -0.12 4.21 27.19
CA ARG A 151 -0.12 3.79 25.77
C ARG A 151 1.08 4.34 25.00
N LEU A 152 1.71 5.43 25.43
CA LEU A 152 3.01 5.88 24.89
C LEU A 152 4.16 5.03 25.45
N ARG A 153 4.08 4.60 26.72
CA ARG A 153 4.85 3.46 27.22
C ARG A 153 4.36 2.18 26.56
N ASP A 154 3.07 1.93 26.50
CA ASP A 154 2.37 0.89 25.72
C ASP A 154 2.81 0.77 24.25
N GLN A 155 3.40 1.80 23.63
CA GLN A 155 4.00 1.76 22.28
C GLN A 155 5.51 1.45 22.31
N GLN A 156 6.12 1.50 23.49
CA GLN A 156 7.47 1.05 23.86
C GLN A 156 7.46 -0.33 24.57
N SER A 157 6.31 -0.77 25.12
CA SER A 157 6.08 -2.06 25.82
C SER A 157 4.98 -2.95 25.23
N ALA A 158 4.22 -2.50 24.21
CA ALA A 158 3.75 -3.41 23.16
C ALA A 158 4.97 -4.20 22.66
N PRO A 159 4.82 -5.51 22.37
CA PRO A 159 5.93 -6.46 22.34
C PRO A 159 7.12 -5.90 21.57
N LEU A 160 8.18 -5.55 22.33
CA LEU A 160 9.39 -4.81 21.93
C LEU A 160 9.64 -4.94 20.44
N SER A 161 9.43 -3.85 19.68
CA SER A 161 9.03 -3.96 18.25
C SER A 161 9.77 -5.09 17.55
N CYS A 162 9.03 -6.08 17.10
CA CYS A 162 9.59 -7.36 16.65
C CYS A 162 10.51 -7.25 15.43
N ALA A 163 10.66 -6.05 14.85
CA ALA A 163 11.78 -5.63 14.01
C ALA A 163 13.10 -6.38 14.32
N GLY A 164 13.44 -7.36 13.49
CA GLY A 164 14.69 -8.14 13.60
C GLY A 164 14.73 -9.22 14.70
N VAL A 165 13.67 -9.41 15.49
CA VAL A 165 13.56 -10.56 16.41
C VAL A 165 13.60 -11.86 15.61
N GLY A 166 14.43 -12.81 16.02
CA GLY A 166 14.74 -14.05 15.29
C GLY A 166 15.80 -13.92 14.20
N PHE A 167 16.33 -12.72 13.98
CA PHE A 167 17.48 -12.46 13.11
C PHE A 167 18.69 -12.01 13.95
N GLU A 168 18.88 -12.63 15.13
CA GLU A 168 19.92 -12.25 16.10
C GLU A 168 21.31 -12.29 15.47
N ARG A 169 21.99 -11.13 15.50
CA ARG A 169 23.34 -10.93 14.97
C ARG A 169 24.35 -11.95 15.50
N ASP A 170 24.21 -12.36 16.76
CA ASP A 170 25.15 -13.28 17.41
C ASP A 170 24.89 -14.75 17.00
N THR A 171 23.70 -15.06 16.48
CA THR A 171 23.31 -16.37 15.96
C THR A 171 23.59 -16.50 14.47
N TYR A 172 23.28 -15.46 13.68
CA TYR A 172 23.28 -15.53 12.21
C TYR A 172 24.30 -14.59 11.53
N GLY A 173 24.97 -13.72 12.28
CA GLY A 173 25.84 -12.67 11.76
C GLY A 173 25.08 -11.42 11.31
N MET A 174 25.81 -10.42 10.80
CA MET A 174 25.22 -9.21 10.19
C MET A 174 24.53 -9.47 8.84
N TYR A 175 24.84 -10.60 8.21
CA TYR A 175 24.36 -10.99 6.89
C TYR A 175 24.00 -12.47 6.91
N PHE A 176 22.85 -12.81 6.37
CA PHE A 176 22.29 -14.15 6.37
C PHE A 176 21.62 -14.48 5.04
N LEU A 177 21.32 -15.76 4.84
CA LEU A 177 20.42 -16.25 3.80
C LEU A 177 19.11 -16.71 4.45
N ILE A 178 18.02 -16.57 3.71
CA ILE A 178 16.72 -17.15 4.07
C ILE A 178 16.53 -18.41 3.21
N ARG A 179 16.31 -19.56 3.84
CA ARG A 179 16.14 -20.87 3.20
C ARG A 179 14.73 -21.41 3.43
N GLU A 180 14.12 -22.04 2.44
CA GLU A 180 12.89 -22.84 2.67
C GLU A 180 13.24 -24.06 3.52
N LYS A 181 12.51 -24.30 4.62
CA LYS A 181 12.89 -25.33 5.60
C LYS A 181 13.03 -26.72 4.98
N ASN A 182 14.17 -27.36 5.27
CA ASN A 182 14.56 -28.69 4.78
C ASN A 182 14.71 -28.79 3.24
N THR A 183 15.13 -27.71 2.56
CA THR A 183 15.43 -27.75 1.11
C THR A 183 16.73 -27.02 0.74
N THR A 184 17.10 -27.09 -0.54
CA THR A 184 18.22 -26.34 -1.15
C THR A 184 17.79 -25.02 -1.81
N HIS A 185 16.53 -24.61 -1.64
CA HIS A 185 16.00 -23.36 -2.18
C HIS A 185 16.18 -22.21 -1.18
N TYR A 186 16.70 -21.08 -1.67
CA TYR A 186 16.93 -19.87 -0.88
C TYR A 186 16.17 -18.70 -1.49
N LEU A 187 15.84 -17.73 -0.67
CA LEU A 187 15.31 -16.45 -1.12
C LEU A 187 16.36 -15.74 -1.98
N SER A 188 15.97 -15.20 -3.13
CA SER A 188 16.83 -14.54 -4.11
C SER A 188 16.04 -13.55 -4.94
N THR A 189 16.70 -12.55 -5.53
CA THR A 189 16.08 -11.68 -6.52
C THR A 189 15.93 -12.37 -7.88
N TYR A 190 14.92 -11.99 -8.65
CA TYR A 190 14.70 -12.46 -10.02
C TYR A 190 15.89 -12.09 -10.93
N GLY A 191 16.41 -13.08 -11.65
CA GLY A 191 17.59 -12.91 -12.51
C GLY A 191 18.88 -12.48 -11.80
N ALA A 192 18.96 -12.61 -10.47
CA ALA A 192 19.99 -12.00 -9.62
C ALA A 192 20.07 -10.46 -9.79
N SER A 193 18.94 -9.81 -10.10
CA SER A 193 18.84 -8.37 -10.30
C SER A 193 19.11 -7.59 -9.01
N ASN A 194 19.76 -6.43 -9.16
CA ASN A 194 19.96 -5.43 -8.11
C ASN A 194 19.01 -4.23 -8.29
N THR A 195 18.13 -4.26 -9.29
CA THR A 195 17.27 -3.15 -9.71
C THR A 195 16.00 -3.06 -8.86
N GLU A 196 15.45 -1.85 -8.74
CA GLU A 196 14.17 -1.61 -8.10
C GLU A 196 13.01 -2.28 -8.85
N GLY A 197 11.97 -2.72 -8.15
CA GLY A 197 10.88 -3.52 -8.72
C GLY A 197 11.21 -5.01 -8.90
N ALA A 198 12.47 -5.43 -8.76
CA ALA A 198 12.86 -6.83 -8.90
C ALA A 198 12.13 -7.72 -7.88
N GLN A 199 11.39 -8.71 -8.38
CA GLN A 199 10.72 -9.72 -7.57
C GLN A 199 11.73 -10.47 -6.69
N VAL A 200 11.37 -10.69 -5.43
CA VAL A 200 12.05 -11.61 -4.52
C VAL A 200 11.31 -12.96 -4.54
N GLN A 201 12.03 -14.05 -4.78
CA GLN A 201 11.51 -15.39 -5.06
C GLN A 201 12.39 -16.47 -4.42
N LEU A 202 11.99 -17.74 -4.48
CA LEU A 202 12.91 -18.85 -4.26
C LEU A 202 13.83 -19.06 -5.47
N CYS A 203 15.02 -19.60 -5.23
CA CYS A 203 15.94 -20.07 -6.26
C CYS A 203 16.87 -21.17 -5.70
N ASP A 204 17.28 -22.12 -6.55
CA ASP A 204 18.31 -23.11 -6.18
C ASP A 204 19.63 -22.45 -5.78
N ARG A 205 20.25 -22.88 -4.69
CA ARG A 205 21.67 -22.56 -4.43
C ARG A 205 22.62 -23.20 -5.47
N GLU A 206 22.19 -24.23 -6.17
CA GLU A 206 23.01 -24.89 -7.18
C GLU A 206 23.17 -24.01 -8.43
N GLY A 207 24.43 -23.78 -8.83
CA GLY A 207 24.81 -22.93 -9.95
C GLY A 207 26.14 -22.21 -9.70
N LYS A 208 27.12 -22.41 -10.58
CA LYS A 208 28.50 -21.91 -10.44
C LYS A 208 28.68 -20.41 -10.74
N TRP A 209 27.75 -19.57 -10.29
CA TRP A 209 27.70 -18.14 -10.66
C TRP A 209 27.70 -17.24 -9.42
N ASN A 210 28.82 -16.56 -9.16
CA ASN A 210 29.02 -15.72 -7.98
C ASN A 210 27.96 -14.60 -7.80
N ALA A 211 27.36 -14.12 -8.90
CA ALA A 211 26.24 -13.18 -8.85
C ALA A 211 24.99 -13.79 -8.20
N LYS A 212 24.67 -15.05 -8.51
CA LYS A 212 23.52 -15.80 -7.97
C LYS A 212 23.66 -16.05 -6.46
N LEU A 213 24.88 -16.28 -5.98
CA LEU A 213 25.15 -16.41 -4.54
C LEU A 213 25.02 -15.07 -3.80
N ARG A 214 25.49 -13.97 -4.41
CA ARG A 214 25.33 -12.62 -3.83
C ARG A 214 23.87 -12.18 -3.76
N SER A 215 23.02 -12.61 -4.71
CA SER A 215 21.59 -12.26 -4.70
C SER A 215 20.75 -12.99 -3.64
N MET A 216 21.36 -13.90 -2.87
CA MET A 216 20.72 -14.65 -1.77
C MET A 216 21.04 -14.10 -0.37
N VAL A 217 21.84 -13.02 -0.29
CA VAL A 217 22.31 -12.46 0.99
C VAL A 217 21.45 -11.26 1.38
N PHE A 218 20.94 -11.30 2.61
CA PHE A 218 20.09 -10.28 3.21
C PHE A 218 20.63 -9.84 4.58
N PHE A 219 20.09 -8.74 5.09
CA PHE A 219 20.29 -8.27 6.46
C PHE A 219 19.01 -7.58 6.97
N ILE A 220 18.86 -7.45 8.30
CA ILE A 220 17.86 -6.57 8.90
C ILE A 220 18.53 -5.22 9.22
N ASP A 221 17.87 -4.12 8.86
CA ASP A 221 18.32 -2.76 9.19
C ASP A 221 17.84 -2.32 10.60
N LYS A 222 18.28 -1.14 11.06
CA LYS A 222 17.90 -0.58 12.37
C LYS A 222 16.41 -0.24 12.53
N SER A 223 15.61 -0.29 11.47
CA SER A 223 14.15 -0.11 11.50
C SER A 223 13.37 -1.42 11.39
N GLY A 224 14.05 -2.58 11.35
CA GLY A 224 13.41 -3.88 11.16
C GLY A 224 13.11 -4.25 9.71
N ALA A 225 13.47 -3.40 8.75
CA ALA A 225 13.29 -3.70 7.34
C ALA A 225 14.30 -4.77 6.89
N LEU A 226 13.83 -5.72 6.09
CA LEU A 226 14.71 -6.68 5.41
C LEU A 226 15.35 -5.98 4.20
N HIS A 227 16.67 -6.03 4.07
CA HIS A 227 17.42 -5.45 2.96
C HIS A 227 18.21 -6.52 2.21
N HIS A 228 18.29 -6.36 0.89
CA HIS A 228 19.09 -7.19 -0.01
C HIS A 228 20.53 -6.66 -0.07
N ALA A 229 21.50 -7.48 0.34
CA ALA A 229 22.87 -7.02 0.60
C ALA A 229 23.63 -6.58 -0.67
N ALA A 230 23.34 -7.18 -1.83
CA ALA A 230 24.05 -6.88 -3.07
C ALA A 230 23.62 -5.56 -3.75
N SER A 231 22.43 -5.04 -3.42
CA SER A 231 21.93 -3.75 -3.94
C SER A 231 21.73 -2.67 -2.87
N GLY A 232 21.70 -3.05 -1.59
CA GLY A 232 21.33 -2.17 -0.47
C GLY A 232 19.83 -1.82 -0.41
N LEU A 233 19.03 -2.24 -1.39
CA LEU A 233 17.60 -1.96 -1.45
C LEU A 233 16.83 -2.74 -0.38
N ALA A 234 15.77 -2.13 0.14
CA ALA A 234 14.83 -2.79 1.05
C ALA A 234 13.96 -3.79 0.28
N VAL A 235 13.43 -4.79 0.99
CA VAL A 235 12.33 -5.64 0.53
C VAL A 235 11.02 -4.99 0.99
N ASP A 236 10.14 -4.70 0.05
CA ASP A 236 8.81 -4.16 0.32
C ASP A 236 7.74 -4.94 -0.45
N ILE A 237 6.48 -4.87 -0.03
CA ILE A 237 5.39 -5.73 -0.51
C ILE A 237 4.39 -4.94 -1.36
N VAL A 238 4.12 -5.39 -2.58
CA VAL A 238 3.12 -4.78 -3.49
C VAL A 238 2.22 -5.89 -4.06
N ASP A 239 0.91 -5.79 -3.87
CA ASP A 239 -0.09 -6.85 -4.18
C ASP A 239 0.35 -8.27 -3.73
N ASP A 240 0.77 -8.36 -2.47
CA ASP A 240 1.35 -9.54 -1.81
C ASP A 240 2.74 -9.98 -2.32
N VAL A 241 3.30 -9.34 -3.37
CA VAL A 241 4.62 -9.68 -3.92
C VAL A 241 5.75 -8.96 -3.16
N PRO A 242 6.75 -9.67 -2.60
CA PRO A 242 7.97 -9.04 -2.12
C PRO A 242 8.85 -8.59 -3.29
N ILE A 243 9.22 -7.32 -3.32
CA ILE A 243 10.05 -6.67 -4.36
C ILE A 243 11.17 -5.84 -3.75
N LEU A 244 12.21 -5.53 -4.53
CA LEU A 244 13.22 -4.54 -4.13
C LEU A 244 12.71 -3.10 -4.26
N ARG A 245 12.95 -2.26 -3.24
CA ARG A 245 12.54 -0.86 -3.15
C ARG A 245 13.67 0.04 -2.62
N ARG A 246 13.85 1.23 -3.19
CA ARG A 246 14.70 2.29 -2.61
C ARG A 246 14.04 2.88 -1.37
N ASN A 247 14.85 3.31 -0.41
CA ASN A 247 14.36 4.14 0.69
C ASN A 247 13.88 5.49 0.13
N ARG A 248 12.66 5.89 0.52
CA ARG A 248 11.99 7.13 0.07
C ARG A 248 11.47 7.87 1.31
N PRO A 249 11.34 9.21 1.29
CA PRO A 249 10.71 9.95 2.38
C PRO A 249 9.28 9.47 2.61
N VAL A 250 8.88 9.28 3.88
CA VAL A 250 7.50 8.89 4.20
C VAL A 250 6.55 10.06 3.96
N SER A 251 5.55 9.83 3.12
CA SER A 251 4.43 10.74 2.86
C SER A 251 3.39 10.65 3.98
N SER A 252 2.90 11.79 4.45
CA SER A 252 1.71 11.84 5.32
C SER A 252 0.41 11.59 4.54
N SER A 253 0.36 11.97 3.26
CA SER A 253 -0.79 11.73 2.38
C SER A 253 -0.79 10.30 1.81
N PRO A 254 -1.96 9.70 1.48
CA PRO A 254 -2.08 8.42 0.78
C PRO A 254 -1.15 8.32 -0.43
N ASN A 255 -0.17 7.42 -0.33
CA ASN A 255 0.91 7.33 -1.30
C ASN A 255 1.54 5.93 -1.27
N PRO A 256 1.12 5.00 -2.15
CA PRO A 256 1.67 3.64 -2.18
C PRO A 256 3.14 3.60 -2.61
N TRP A 257 3.63 4.64 -3.31
CA TRP A 257 5.03 4.78 -3.67
C TRP A 257 5.89 5.24 -2.48
N SER A 258 5.39 6.10 -1.60
CA SER A 258 6.19 6.77 -0.56
C SER A 258 5.69 6.52 0.87
N ARG A 259 5.21 5.30 1.15
CA ARG A 259 4.84 4.82 2.49
C ARG A 259 6.02 4.25 3.29
N PRO A 260 5.88 3.99 4.61
CA PRO A 260 6.86 3.24 5.41
C PRO A 260 7.19 1.86 4.81
N LEU A 261 8.36 1.32 5.19
CA LEU A 261 8.73 -0.07 4.95
C LEU A 261 8.08 -0.98 6.01
N PRO A 262 7.83 -2.27 5.70
CA PRO A 262 7.36 -3.25 6.66
C PRO A 262 8.50 -3.76 7.55
N GLU A 263 8.18 -4.07 8.80
CA GLU A 263 9.07 -4.76 9.74
C GLU A 263 9.03 -6.27 9.48
N PHE A 264 10.19 -6.91 9.49
CA PHE A 264 10.33 -8.36 9.39
C PHE A 264 10.81 -8.96 10.72
N SER A 265 10.28 -10.14 11.05
CA SER A 265 10.68 -10.93 12.22
C SER A 265 10.63 -12.43 11.91
N PHE A 266 11.41 -13.25 12.60
CA PHE A 266 11.48 -14.70 12.43
C PHE A 266 11.09 -15.40 13.74
N VAL A 267 9.86 -15.90 13.84
CA VAL A 267 9.33 -16.44 15.10
C VAL A 267 8.63 -17.76 14.87
N ASN A 268 9.10 -18.81 15.56
CA ASN A 268 8.65 -20.20 15.42
C ASN A 268 8.79 -20.71 13.97
N GLU A 269 9.96 -20.49 13.37
CA GLU A 269 10.29 -20.85 11.97
C GLU A 269 9.51 -20.08 10.90
N GLN A 270 8.74 -19.04 11.28
CA GLN A 270 7.96 -18.22 10.35
C GLN A 270 8.56 -16.84 10.20
N ILE A 271 8.82 -16.42 8.96
CA ILE A 271 9.07 -15.01 8.65
C ILE A 271 7.71 -14.30 8.66
N ARG A 272 7.51 -13.42 9.65
CA ARG A 272 6.33 -12.56 9.78
C ARG A 272 6.64 -11.18 9.22
N VAL A 273 5.62 -10.55 8.65
CA VAL A 273 5.67 -9.22 8.05
C VAL A 273 4.64 -8.35 8.75
N LYS A 274 5.07 -7.22 9.32
CA LYS A 274 4.19 -6.21 9.95
C LYS A 274 4.26 -4.92 9.16
N PHE A 275 3.10 -4.39 8.78
CA PHE A 275 3.01 -3.13 8.04
C PHE A 275 2.86 -1.96 9.01
N LEU A 276 3.82 -1.03 8.98
CA LEU A 276 3.79 0.20 9.79
C LEU A 276 2.83 1.27 9.27
N SER A 277 2.16 1.03 8.14
CA SER A 277 0.98 1.79 7.72
C SER A 277 0.12 0.95 6.78
N ASP A 278 -1.18 1.23 6.74
CA ASP A 278 -1.96 0.85 5.56
C ASP A 278 -1.58 1.78 4.40
N PRO A 279 -1.28 1.28 3.18
CA PRO A 279 -0.94 2.12 2.03
C PRO A 279 -2.04 3.12 1.65
N SER A 280 -3.30 2.81 1.96
CA SER A 280 -4.44 3.69 1.69
C SER A 280 -4.66 4.76 2.77
N LEU A 281 -4.13 4.55 3.99
CA LEU A 281 -4.41 5.39 5.17
C LEU A 281 -3.14 5.76 6.00
N PRO A 282 -2.05 6.29 5.40
CA PRO A 282 -0.75 6.43 6.07
C PRO A 282 -0.65 7.51 7.17
N SER A 283 -1.71 8.29 7.43
CA SER A 283 -1.81 9.20 8.59
C SER A 283 -2.57 8.60 9.79
N CYS A 284 -3.23 7.44 9.63
CA CYS A 284 -4.07 6.88 10.67
C CYS A 284 -3.22 6.28 11.81
N SER A 285 -3.55 6.61 13.05
CA SER A 285 -2.91 6.01 14.24
C SER A 285 -3.37 4.57 14.46
N ASP A 286 -2.52 3.74 15.08
CA ASP A 286 -2.75 2.29 15.21
C ASP A 286 -4.15 1.90 15.73
N ASP A 287 -4.65 2.59 16.76
CA ASP A 287 -5.98 2.37 17.37
C ASP A 287 -7.17 2.73 16.45
N LEU A 288 -6.94 3.61 15.47
CA LEU A 288 -7.98 4.12 14.57
C LEU A 288 -8.08 3.36 13.26
N TYR A 289 -7.05 2.59 12.89
CA TYR A 289 -7.09 1.78 11.67
C TYR A 289 -8.37 0.94 11.59
N PRO A 290 -9.08 0.95 10.44
CA PRO A 290 -10.28 0.14 10.25
C PRO A 290 -10.02 -1.34 10.51
N ARG A 291 -11.00 -2.05 11.09
CA ARG A 291 -10.87 -3.49 11.35
C ARG A 291 -10.64 -4.25 10.04
N GLY A 292 -9.40 -4.72 9.84
CA GLY A 292 -8.99 -5.35 8.60
C GLY A 292 -8.23 -4.43 7.63
N SER A 293 -7.63 -3.34 8.11
CA SER A 293 -6.50 -2.68 7.45
C SER A 293 -5.30 -3.62 7.28
N TRP A 294 -4.21 -3.18 6.65
CA TRP A 294 -2.93 -3.92 6.61
C TRP A 294 -2.19 -3.83 7.95
N ALA A 295 -2.19 -2.67 8.62
CA ALA A 295 -1.51 -2.50 9.91
C ALA A 295 -2.14 -3.35 11.05
N THR A 296 -3.44 -3.68 10.96
CA THR A 296 -4.17 -4.48 11.96
C THR A 296 -4.15 -6.00 11.70
N LYS A 297 -3.26 -6.50 10.84
CA LYS A 297 -3.17 -7.93 10.47
C LYS A 297 -1.76 -8.48 10.66
N ASP A 298 -1.68 -9.69 11.21
CA ASP A 298 -0.53 -10.56 11.03
C ASP A 298 -0.43 -11.01 9.56
N PHE A 299 0.76 -10.89 8.98
CA PHE A 299 1.11 -11.53 7.72
C PHE A 299 2.38 -12.39 7.87
N VAL A 300 2.54 -13.36 6.97
CA VAL A 300 3.69 -14.27 6.91
C VAL A 300 4.16 -14.47 5.47
N LEU A 301 5.46 -14.70 5.30
CA LEU A 301 6.05 -15.03 4.00
C LEU A 301 5.76 -16.50 3.67
N GLY A 302 5.11 -16.75 2.53
CA GLY A 302 4.66 -18.08 2.09
C GLY A 302 5.31 -18.55 0.79
N VAL A 303 5.77 -19.80 0.77
CA VAL A 303 6.31 -20.47 -0.42
C VAL A 303 5.22 -21.19 -1.21
N ARG A 304 5.29 -21.06 -2.54
CA ARG A 304 4.41 -21.73 -3.51
C ARG A 304 2.91 -21.57 -3.19
N PRO A 305 2.42 -20.32 -2.96
CA PRO A 305 1.01 -20.05 -2.78
C PRO A 305 0.23 -20.40 -4.06
N ASN A 306 -1.05 -20.73 -3.90
CA ASN A 306 -1.94 -20.98 -5.05
C ASN A 306 -2.52 -19.68 -5.63
N LYS A 307 -2.49 -18.55 -4.90
CA LYS A 307 -2.82 -17.21 -5.43
C LYS A 307 -1.84 -16.86 -6.54
N ASP A 308 -2.36 -16.36 -7.66
CA ASP A 308 -1.56 -15.70 -8.70
C ASP A 308 -1.30 -14.24 -8.33
N PHE A 309 -0.32 -13.61 -8.99
CA PHE A 309 0.18 -12.30 -8.60
C PHE A 309 0.44 -11.40 -9.80
N HIS A 310 0.34 -10.10 -9.58
CA HIS A 310 0.61 -9.08 -10.59
C HIS A 310 1.90 -8.32 -10.26
N MET A 311 2.73 -8.05 -11.27
CA MET A 311 3.89 -7.16 -11.15
C MET A 311 3.51 -5.75 -11.62
N HIS A 312 3.37 -4.83 -10.67
CA HIS A 312 3.08 -3.44 -10.98
C HIS A 312 4.25 -2.75 -11.71
N PRO A 313 4.08 -2.26 -12.95
CA PRO A 313 5.06 -1.44 -13.64
C PRO A 313 5.22 -0.08 -12.98
N ILE A 314 6.36 0.59 -13.26
CA ILE A 314 6.63 1.95 -12.76
C ILE A 314 5.56 2.98 -13.16
N ALA A 315 4.87 2.73 -14.28
CA ALA A 315 3.76 3.54 -14.77
C ALA A 315 2.58 3.61 -13.79
N ASP A 316 2.26 2.52 -13.09
CA ASP A 316 1.17 2.46 -12.11
C ASP A 316 1.42 3.42 -10.94
N PHE A 317 2.69 3.65 -10.61
CA PHE A 317 3.08 4.57 -9.54
C PHE A 317 3.26 6.02 -10.01
N SER A 318 3.18 6.30 -11.32
CA SER A 318 3.49 7.61 -11.90
C SER A 318 2.75 8.81 -11.30
N PRO A 319 1.49 8.74 -10.80
CA PRO A 319 0.86 9.87 -10.11
C PRO A 319 1.57 10.32 -8.83
N TRP A 320 2.34 9.42 -8.20
CA TRP A 320 3.04 9.65 -6.93
C TRP A 320 4.57 9.80 -7.07
N ILE A 321 5.11 9.78 -8.29
CA ILE A 321 6.53 9.99 -8.57
C ILE A 321 6.75 11.50 -8.83
N PRO A 322 7.54 12.21 -8.00
CA PRO A 322 7.87 13.61 -8.28
C PRO A 322 8.58 13.77 -9.62
N ALA A 323 8.13 14.70 -10.46
CA ALA A 323 8.67 14.91 -11.82
C ALA A 323 10.20 15.09 -11.87
N ALA A 324 10.81 15.62 -10.80
CA ALA A 324 12.26 15.77 -10.66
C ALA A 324 13.06 14.46 -10.55
N ILE A 325 12.40 13.31 -10.31
CA ILE A 325 13.02 11.97 -10.28
C ILE A 325 12.42 11.00 -11.32
N THR A 326 11.43 11.41 -12.10
CA THR A 326 10.84 10.56 -13.16
C THR A 326 11.91 10.22 -14.20
N GLY A 327 12.18 8.92 -14.38
CA GLY A 327 13.19 8.44 -15.31
C GLY A 327 14.65 8.54 -14.81
N THR A 328 14.90 8.96 -13.57
CA THR A 328 16.28 9.02 -13.02
C THR A 328 16.75 7.70 -12.40
N PHE A 329 15.98 6.62 -12.58
CA PHE A 329 16.27 5.30 -12.01
C PHE A 329 15.70 4.16 -12.85
N ASP A 330 16.46 3.07 -12.94
CA ASP A 330 15.97 1.82 -13.51
C ASP A 330 14.95 1.15 -12.58
N TYR A 331 13.87 0.65 -13.17
CA TYR A 331 12.85 -0.17 -12.51
C TYR A 331 12.55 -1.39 -13.40
N THR A 332 12.58 -2.60 -12.84
CA THR A 332 12.29 -3.83 -13.57
C THR A 332 10.94 -4.41 -13.20
N THR A 333 10.24 -4.94 -14.19
CA THR A 333 8.99 -5.69 -14.06
C THR A 333 9.17 -7.18 -14.31
N GLY A 334 10.41 -7.62 -14.57
CA GLY A 334 10.73 -9.03 -14.81
C GLY A 334 10.44 -9.86 -13.57
N ALA A 335 9.65 -10.91 -13.74
CA ALA A 335 9.26 -11.83 -12.67
C ALA A 335 9.09 -13.26 -13.19
N ASN A 336 9.07 -14.18 -12.23
CA ASN A 336 8.89 -15.60 -12.42
C ASN A 336 7.50 -16.01 -11.97
N HIS A 337 6.61 -16.25 -12.92
CA HIS A 337 5.25 -16.70 -12.64
C HIS A 337 5.17 -18.20 -12.32
N ASP A 338 6.25 -18.96 -12.43
CA ASP A 338 6.25 -20.38 -12.04
C ASP A 338 6.01 -20.54 -10.52
N ARG A 339 4.96 -21.29 -10.18
CA ARG A 339 4.57 -21.59 -8.79
C ARG A 339 5.69 -22.25 -7.99
N GLN A 340 6.64 -22.97 -8.60
CA GLN A 340 7.71 -23.64 -7.85
C GLN A 340 8.72 -22.66 -7.23
N TRP A 341 8.87 -21.47 -7.80
CA TRP A 341 9.76 -20.39 -7.34
C TRP A 341 9.02 -19.28 -6.57
N ARG A 342 7.70 -19.23 -6.72
CA ARG A 342 6.84 -18.18 -6.16
C ARG A 342 6.93 -18.05 -4.63
N VAL A 343 7.14 -16.82 -4.18
CA VAL A 343 6.99 -16.38 -2.78
C VAL A 343 6.01 -15.20 -2.77
N LEU A 344 5.05 -15.20 -1.85
CA LEU A 344 4.16 -14.06 -1.59
C LEU A 344 4.03 -13.86 -0.07
N VAL A 345 3.46 -12.74 0.34
CA VAL A 345 3.05 -12.45 1.72
C VAL A 345 1.58 -12.79 1.89
N GLU A 346 1.26 -13.78 2.71
CA GLU A 346 -0.11 -14.24 2.95
C GLU A 346 -0.60 -13.74 4.32
N LYS A 347 -1.87 -13.34 4.42
CA LYS A 347 -2.49 -13.03 5.73
C LYS A 347 -2.47 -14.29 6.59
N ARG A 348 -1.95 -14.16 7.82
CA ARG A 348 -1.92 -15.26 8.79
C ARG A 348 -3.35 -15.63 9.21
N THR A 349 -3.74 -16.87 8.96
CA THR A 349 -4.90 -17.54 9.60
C THR A 349 -4.39 -18.56 10.62
N SER A 350 -5.29 -19.23 11.33
CA SER A 350 -4.97 -20.31 12.28
C SER A 350 -4.13 -21.43 11.67
N ASP A 351 -4.35 -21.71 10.39
CA ASP A 351 -3.91 -22.94 9.73
C ASP A 351 -2.50 -22.80 9.10
N VAL A 352 -1.96 -21.58 9.13
CA VAL A 352 -0.70 -21.21 8.47
C VAL A 352 0.51 -21.64 9.32
N GLY A 353 0.44 -22.76 10.03
CA GLY A 353 1.54 -23.40 10.75
C GLY A 353 2.28 -24.48 9.93
N GLY A 354 1.86 -24.72 8.69
CA GLY A 354 2.38 -25.80 7.84
C GLY A 354 3.63 -25.42 7.02
N ARG A 355 4.21 -26.45 6.38
CA ARG A 355 5.44 -26.41 5.55
C ARG A 355 5.54 -25.25 4.55
N LYS A 356 4.41 -24.65 4.12
CA LYS A 356 4.37 -23.49 3.23
C LYS A 356 4.92 -22.18 3.84
N THR A 357 5.08 -22.10 5.16
CA THR A 357 5.60 -20.90 5.85
C THR A 357 6.76 -21.20 6.78
N SER A 358 7.37 -22.38 6.64
CA SER A 358 8.51 -22.81 7.42
C SER A 358 9.81 -22.41 6.71
N TRP A 359 10.61 -21.58 7.38
CA TRP A 359 11.88 -21.03 6.91
C TRP A 359 13.02 -21.36 7.88
N GLU A 360 14.24 -21.28 7.39
CA GLU A 360 15.47 -21.39 8.16
C GLU A 360 16.37 -20.19 7.83
N VAL A 361 16.88 -19.50 8.85
CA VAL A 361 17.89 -18.45 8.69
C VAL A 361 19.28 -19.11 8.77
N VAL A 362 20.16 -18.79 7.83
CA VAL A 362 21.50 -19.40 7.69
C VAL A 362 22.56 -18.31 7.62
N ALA A 363 23.64 -18.41 8.39
CA ALA A 363 24.70 -17.39 8.40
C ALA A 363 25.42 -17.28 7.04
N ALA A 364 25.61 -16.06 6.52
CA ALA A 364 26.24 -15.84 5.21
C ALA A 364 27.76 -16.12 5.18
N THR A 365 28.36 -16.45 6.32
CA THR A 365 29.74 -16.96 6.43
C THR A 365 29.88 -18.40 5.91
N GLN A 366 28.78 -19.07 5.54
CA GLN A 366 28.74 -20.41 4.95
C GLN A 366 28.52 -20.40 3.42
N VAL A 367 28.89 -19.31 2.71
CA VAL A 367 28.65 -19.09 1.28
C VAL A 367 29.89 -19.30 0.43
#